data_AF-A0A9P5MY04-F1
#
_entry.id   AF-A0A9P5MY04-F1
#
_cell.length_a   1.000
_cell.length_b   1.000
_cell.length_c   1.000
_cell.angle_alpha   90.00
_cell.angle_beta   90.00
_cell.angle_gamma   90.00
#
_symmetry.space_group_name_H-M   'P 1'
#
loop_
_entity.id
_entity.type
_entity.pdbx_description
1 polymer ?
#
loop_
_entity_poly.entity_id
_entity_poly.type
_entity_poly.pdbx_seq_one_letter_code
_entity_poly.pdbx_strand_id
1 'polypeptide(L)' 'MAHILPLAILIVLFGLTLFVWFSGRKQLPYPPGPKRLPIVGNLFGMPSEEEWVTYRKWSDEFGMIL' A
#
# COMPACT_ATOMS: atom_id res chain seq x y z
N MET A 1 19.45 31.07 -2.42
CA MET A 1 18.56 30.79 -3.56
C MET A 1 18.54 29.30 -3.96
N ALA A 2 19.70 28.65 -4.19
CA ALA A 2 19.77 27.29 -4.74
C ALA A 2 19.20 26.14 -3.87
N HIS A 3 19.16 26.29 -2.54
CA HIS A 3 18.67 25.25 -1.62
C HIS A 3 17.15 25.26 -1.39
N ILE A 4 16.45 26.28 -1.86
CA ILE A 4 15.00 26.44 -1.62
C ILE A 4 14.19 25.51 -2.55
N LEU A 5 14.67 25.33 -3.78
CA LEU A 5 14.06 24.46 -4.78
C LEU A 5 14.03 22.97 -4.37
N PRO A 6 15.13 22.34 -3.92
CA PRO A 6 15.08 20.94 -3.50
C PRO A 6 14.19 20.74 -2.27
N LEU A 7 14.16 21.70 -1.33
CA LEU A 7 13.31 21.63 -0.16
C LEU A 7 11.82 21.67 -0.53
N ALA A 8 11.44 22.56 -1.46
CA ALA A 8 10.06 22.65 -1.95
C ALA A 8 9.62 21.35 -2.63
N ILE A 9 10.49 20.74 -3.44
CA ILE A 9 10.21 19.45 -4.10
C ILE A 9 9.98 18.35 -3.07
N LEU A 10 10.81 18.25 -2.03
CA LEU A 10 10.64 17.25 -0.97
C LEU A 10 9.32 17.40 -0.22
N ILE A 11 8.91 18.63 0.09
CA ILE A 11 7.64 18.90 0.78
C ILE A 11 6.45 18.49 -0.10
N VAL A 12 6.48 18.80 -1.40
CA VAL A 12 5.41 18.43 -2.33
C VAL A 12 5.34 16.91 -2.48
N LEU A 13 6.48 16.22 -2.62
CA LEU A 13 6.52 14.76 -2.71
C LEU A 13 5.98 14.11 -1.44
N PHE A 14 6.36 14.61 -0.27
CA PHE A 14 5.86 14.12 1.02
C PHE A 14 4.35 14.36 1.19
N GLY A 15 3.86 15.54 0.78
CA GLY A 15 2.43 15.84 0.78
C GLY A 15 1.64 14.90 -0.15
N LEU A 16 2.16 14.63 -1.34
CA LEU A 16 1.55 13.70 -2.31
C LEU A 16 1.54 12.26 -1.79
N THR A 17 2.62 11.78 -1.17
CA THR A 17 2.65 10.42 -0.63
C THR A 17 1.64 10.24 0.51
N LEU A 18 1.54 11.21 1.41
CA LEU A 18 0.53 11.21 2.47
C LEU A 18 -0.89 11.30 1.89
N PHE A 19 -1.12 12.19 0.92
CA PHE A 19 -2.42 12.31 0.26
C PHE A 19 -2.87 10.99 -0.36
N VAL A 20 -1.99 10.31 -1.10
CA VAL A 20 -2.29 8.99 -1.69
C VAL A 20 -2.53 7.93 -0.61
N TRP A 21 -1.79 7.99 0.50
CA TRP A 21 -1.95 7.05 1.61
C TRP A 21 -3.30 7.21 2.32
N PHE A 22 -3.74 8.45 2.54
CA PHE A 22 -5.01 8.76 3.21
C PHE A 22 -6.22 8.78 2.26
N SER A 23 -6.02 8.95 0.95
CA SER A 23 -7.08 8.95 -0.07
C SER A 23 -7.61 7.54 -0.38
N GLY A 24 -7.61 6.65 0.62
CA GLY A 24 -8.12 5.28 0.53
C GLY A 24 -9.47 5.25 -0.18
N ARG A 25 -9.52 4.52 -1.32
CA ARG A 25 -10.74 4.36 -2.12
C ARG A 25 -11.83 3.76 -1.23
N LYS A 26 -12.96 4.46 -1.09
CA LYS A 26 -14.20 3.89 -0.57
C LYS A 26 -14.68 2.82 -1.55
N GLN A 27 -14.22 1.59 -1.38
CA GLN A 27 -14.78 0.44 -2.06
C GLN A 27 -15.77 -0.23 -1.11
N LEU A 28 -16.77 -0.92 -1.68
CA LEU A 28 -17.71 -1.80 -0.98
C LEU A 28 -16.95 -2.63 0.08
N PRO A 29 -17.61 -3.15 1.14
CA PRO A 29 -16.96 -3.97 2.15
C PRO A 29 -16.47 -5.29 1.53
N TYR A 30 -15.34 -5.22 0.84
CA TYR A 30 -14.50 -6.34 0.50
C TYR A 30 -13.73 -6.73 1.76
N PRO A 31 -13.41 -8.01 1.92
CA PRO A 31 -12.55 -8.41 3.01
C PRO A 31 -11.24 -7.61 2.97
N PRO A 32 -10.72 -7.21 4.13
CA PRO A 32 -9.44 -6.50 4.19
C PRO A 32 -8.37 -7.39 3.59
N GLY A 33 -7.49 -6.86 2.73
CA GLY A 33 -6.35 -7.61 2.21
C GLY A 33 -5.05 -7.28 2.96
N PRO A 34 -3.93 -7.90 2.57
CA PRO A 34 -2.60 -7.57 3.08
C PRO A 34 -2.31 -6.07 2.94
N LYS A 35 -1.67 -5.47 3.95
CA LYS A 35 -1.33 -4.04 3.94
C LYS A 35 -0.41 -3.73 2.78
N ARG A 36 -0.73 -2.66 2.03
CA ARG A 36 0.05 -2.18 0.90
C ARG A 36 0.69 -0.83 1.20
N LEU A 37 1.90 -0.62 0.68
CA LEU A 37 2.58 0.67 0.75
C LEU A 37 2.00 1.65 -0.29
N PRO A 38 2.04 2.96 -0.01
CA PRO A 38 1.67 3.96 -1.00
C PRO A 38 2.56 3.83 -2.25
N ILE A 39 1.97 4.02 -3.43
CA ILE A 39 2.63 3.98 -4.76
C ILE A 39 3.07 2.58 -5.20
N VAL A 40 3.85 1.84 -4.40
CA VAL A 40 4.42 0.53 -4.78
C VAL A 40 3.52 -0.67 -4.46
N GLY A 41 2.46 -0.49 -3.69
CA GLY A 41 1.55 -1.58 -3.36
C GLY A 41 2.15 -2.59 -2.37
N ASN A 42 1.82 -3.87 -2.52
CA ASN A 42 2.37 -4.97 -1.71
C ASN A 42 3.58 -5.65 -2.38
N LEU A 43 4.30 -4.95 -3.26
CA LEU A 43 5.36 -5.57 -4.06
C LEU A 43 6.43 -6.28 -3.22
N PHE A 44 6.85 -5.66 -2.11
CA PHE A 44 7.84 -6.24 -1.19
C PHE A 44 7.27 -7.33 -0.26
N GLY A 45 5.95 -7.47 -0.19
CA GLY A 45 5.26 -8.51 0.57
C GLY A 45 4.71 -9.63 -0.30
N MET A 46 5.07 -9.68 -1.59
CA MET A 46 4.72 -10.80 -2.46
C MET A 46 5.64 -11.98 -2.15
N PRO A 47 5.10 -13.19 -1.97
CA PRO A 47 5.92 -14.39 -1.81
C PRO A 47 6.71 -14.65 -3.10
N SER A 48 7.99 -14.98 -2.95
CA SER A 48 8.86 -15.40 -4.07
C SER A 48 9.04 -16.92 -4.15
N GLU A 49 8.64 -17.62 -3.09
CA GLU A 49 8.73 -19.08 -2.96
C GLU A 49 7.44 -19.57 -2.30
N GLU A 50 6.98 -20.76 -2.70
CA GLU A 50 5.79 -21.41 -2.16
C GLU A 50 4.57 -20.48 -2.06
N GLU A 51 4.27 -19.75 -3.14
CA GLU A 51 3.29 -18.67 -3.14
C GLU A 51 1.91 -19.17 -2.70
N TRP A 52 1.57 -20.42 -3.03
CA TRP A 52 0.33 -21.08 -2.63
C TRP A 52 0.17 -21.20 -1.11
N VAL A 53 1.26 -21.35 -0.34
CA VAL A 53 1.22 -21.41 1.13
C VAL A 53 0.84 -20.05 1.69
N THR A 54 1.50 -19.01 1.18
CA THR A 54 1.22 -17.63 1.58
C THR A 54 -0.19 -17.21 1.18
N TYR A 55 -0.64 -17.58 -0.03
CA TYR A 55 -2.00 -17.30 -0.49
C TYR A 55 -3.06 -18.08 0.29
N ARG A 56 -2.78 -19.34 0.69
CA ARG A 56 -3.66 -20.07 1.61
C ARG A 56 -3.79 -19.35 2.94
N LYS A 57 -2.66 -18.94 3.54
CA LYS A 57 -2.66 -18.17 4.79
C LYS A 57 -3.45 -16.86 4.66
N TRP A 58 -3.27 -16.13 3.56
CA TRP A 58 -4.07 -14.93 3.30
C TRP A 58 -5.54 -15.26 3.09
N SER A 59 -5.88 -16.38 2.48
CA SER A 59 -7.28 -16.84 2.40
C SER A 59 -7.85 -17.22 3.76
N ASP A 60 -7.04 -17.64 4.73
CA ASP A 60 -7.51 -17.92 6.10
C ASP A 60 -7.64 -16.62 6.92
N GLU A 61 -6.70 -15.69 6.74
CA GLU A 61 -6.61 -14.42 7.49
C GLU A 61 -7.55 -13.34 6.97
N PHE A 62 -7.69 -13.27 5.64
CA PHE A 62 -8.45 -12.29 4.88
C PHE A 62 -9.59 -12.93 4.09
N GLY A 63 -9.79 -14.24 4.21
CA GLY A 63 -10.94 -14.94 3.65
C GLY A 63 -12.21 -14.25 4.06
N MET A 64 -13.08 -14.03 3.09
CA MET A 64 -14.34 -13.35 3.25
C MET A 64 -15.18 -14.03 4.33
N ILE A 65 -15.36 -13.37 5.47
CA ILE A 65 -16.46 -13.65 6.39
C ILE A 65 -17.71 -13.05 5.72
N LEU A 66 -18.33 -13.82 4.81
CA LEU A 66 -19.75 -13.64 4.49
C LEU A 66 -20.57 -14.57 5.37
#